data_AF-A0A8T5RR38-F1
#
_entry.id   AF-A0A8T5RR38-F1
#
_cell.length_a   1.000
_cell.length_b   1.000
_cell.length_c   1.000
_cell.angle_alpha   90.00
_cell.angle_beta   90.00
_cell.angle_gamma   90.00
#
_symmetry.space_group_name_H-M   'P 1'
#
loop_
_entity.id
_entity.type
_entity.pdbx_description
1 polymer ?
#
loop_
_entity_poly.entity_id
_entity_poly.type
_entity_poly.pdbx_seq_one_letter_code
_entity_poly.pdbx_strand_id
1 'polypeptide(L)'
;MPTFGHVFYGLCLLIPLMYFSRNKFNYKIAFIFLLNNLFGPDLVSLFFGYLPFHGILGYIIIALPYSLGMSYASRFSILRTDKGFPLKFEDSGTSEVNWKNAFCVTIAGMLSHFFIDQFYHNEWDMELFRSAWFDITIPHTSMLEWSGIAYHQISPLMIIGDIIAITTIILSLYYFSKGYKDTFKLLLIATGVALLSLLLISPLTFFGEREYAVMIQISIYIFAPLFLLAYVSRDIQDHPIEAPNEQKIERKKLLLIVAAISTFFAVFLVLYASIATFMPDFVGDMYGDTSPETLTSISVFGTIYLIISLLLLVGSIGLFLKLKICRYLVIALSLSLTIFGFPLLIALFLNEKDIKPIFERE
;
A
#
# COMPACT_ATOMS: atom_id res chain seq x y z
N MET A 1 -15.93 -6.30 -7.50
CA MET A 1 -15.95 -5.44 -6.28
C MET A 1 -14.66 -5.66 -5.48
N PRO A 2 -13.50 -5.21 -5.98
CA PRO A 2 -12.20 -5.48 -5.35
C PRO A 2 -11.96 -4.61 -4.12
N THR A 3 -12.42 -3.35 -4.14
CA THR A 3 -12.21 -2.37 -3.06
C THR A 3 -12.77 -2.81 -1.72
N PHE A 4 -13.94 -3.47 -1.69
CA PHE A 4 -14.50 -4.03 -0.46
C PHE A 4 -13.65 -5.20 0.06
N GLY A 5 -13.16 -6.07 -0.84
CA GLY A 5 -12.22 -7.15 -0.50
C GLY A 5 -10.95 -6.59 0.14
N HIS A 6 -10.37 -5.56 -0.47
CA HIS A 6 -9.21 -4.82 0.05
C HIS A 6 -9.44 -4.35 1.49
N VAL A 7 -10.52 -3.60 1.73
CA VAL A 7 -10.83 -3.08 3.07
C VAL A 7 -11.09 -4.22 4.06
N PHE A 8 -11.90 -5.21 3.71
CA PHE A 8 -12.28 -6.30 4.61
C PHE A 8 -11.07 -7.14 5.01
N TYR A 9 -10.29 -7.61 4.05
CA TYR A 9 -9.09 -8.40 4.30
C TYR A 9 -8.06 -7.64 5.13
N GLY A 10 -7.81 -6.38 4.77
CA GLY A 10 -6.87 -5.54 5.51
C GLY A 10 -7.27 -5.38 6.98
N LEU A 11 -8.58 -5.21 7.25
CA LEU A 11 -9.10 -5.17 8.61
C LEU A 11 -8.99 -6.53 9.33
N CYS A 12 -9.20 -7.65 8.63
CA CYS A 12 -9.01 -8.99 9.20
C CYS A 12 -7.58 -9.25 9.68
N LEU A 13 -6.57 -8.68 9.01
CA LEU A 13 -5.17 -8.76 9.47
C LEU A 13 -4.88 -7.77 10.59
N LEU A 14 -5.38 -6.52 10.49
CA LEU A 14 -5.08 -5.47 11.45
C LEU A 14 -5.78 -5.63 12.80
N ILE A 15 -7.06 -6.01 12.84
CA ILE A 15 -7.84 -6.06 14.07
C ILE A 15 -7.22 -7.02 15.11
N PRO A 16 -6.84 -8.27 14.75
CA PRO A 16 -6.15 -9.17 15.68
C PRO A 16 -4.82 -8.58 16.15
N LEU A 17 -4.04 -7.99 15.25
CA LEU A 17 -2.78 -7.36 15.60
C LEU A 17 -2.98 -6.21 16.59
N MET A 18 -3.92 -5.30 16.34
CA MET A 18 -4.28 -4.22 17.25
C MET A 18 -4.76 -4.75 18.61
N TYR A 19 -5.54 -5.83 18.61
CA TYR A 19 -6.02 -6.47 19.85
C TYR A 19 -4.87 -7.05 20.68
N PHE A 20 -3.97 -7.83 20.06
CA PHE A 20 -2.84 -8.47 20.76
C PHE A 20 -1.72 -7.50 21.13
N SER A 21 -1.54 -6.43 20.35
CA SER A 21 -0.56 -5.39 20.62
C SER A 21 -1.05 -4.31 21.60
N ARG A 22 -2.36 -4.19 21.88
CA ARG A 22 -2.95 -3.17 22.77
C ARG A 22 -2.49 -1.75 22.37
N ASN A 23 -2.11 -0.90 23.34
CA ASN A 23 -1.60 0.47 23.14
C ASN A 23 -0.27 0.55 22.38
N LYS A 24 0.25 -0.58 21.90
CA LYS A 24 1.61 -0.68 21.37
C LYS A 24 1.68 -0.78 19.85
N PHE A 25 0.54 -0.82 19.17
CA PHE A 25 0.44 -0.67 17.71
C PHE A 25 -0.08 0.71 17.38
N ASN A 26 0.78 1.47 16.72
CA ASN A 26 0.51 2.84 16.34
C ASN A 26 -0.46 2.87 15.15
N TYR A 27 -1.51 3.70 15.21
CA TYR A 27 -2.45 3.90 14.10
C TYR A 27 -1.77 4.32 12.79
N LYS A 28 -0.57 4.91 12.86
CA LYS A 28 0.26 5.24 11.70
C LYS A 28 0.73 3.99 10.94
N ILE A 29 1.04 2.91 11.66
CA ILE A 29 1.35 1.60 11.05
C ILE A 29 0.10 1.06 10.35
N ALA A 30 -1.06 1.14 11.00
CA ALA A 30 -2.33 0.73 10.42
C ALA A 30 -2.63 1.49 9.12
N PHE A 31 -2.41 2.81 9.13
CA PHE A 31 -2.60 3.67 7.98
C PHE A 31 -1.68 3.29 6.82
N ILE A 32 -0.37 3.15 7.07
CA ILE A 32 0.59 2.74 6.03
C ILE A 32 0.18 1.39 5.44
N PHE A 33 -0.18 0.41 6.28
CA PHE A 33 -0.62 -0.89 5.80
C PHE A 33 -1.89 -0.79 4.95
N LEU A 34 -2.95 -0.14 5.44
CA LEU A 34 -4.22 -0.04 4.73
C LEU A 34 -4.11 0.72 3.42
N LEU A 35 -3.31 1.79 3.38
CA LEU A 35 -3.07 2.56 2.15
C LEU A 35 -2.44 1.67 1.07
N ASN A 36 -1.40 0.91 1.45
CA ASN A 36 -0.71 -0.01 0.53
C ASN A 36 -1.52 -1.25 0.21
N ASN A 37 -2.39 -1.70 1.10
CA ASN A 37 -3.32 -2.80 0.82
C ASN A 37 -4.45 -2.34 -0.12
N LEU A 38 -4.94 -1.12 0.02
CA LEU A 38 -6.06 -0.62 -0.78
C LEU A 38 -5.67 -0.23 -2.20
N PHE A 39 -4.53 0.44 -2.34
CA PHE A 39 -4.09 1.01 -3.60
C PHE A 39 -2.86 0.31 -4.18
N GLY A 40 -2.04 -0.27 -3.32
CA GLY A 40 -0.87 -1.02 -3.71
C GLY A 40 0.01 -0.35 -4.77
N PRO A 41 0.56 -1.13 -5.69
CA PRO A 41 1.41 -0.70 -6.79
C PRO A 41 0.62 -0.28 -8.03
N ASP A 42 -0.71 -0.39 -8.03
CA ASP A 42 -1.57 0.14 -9.09
C ASP A 42 -1.40 1.65 -9.28
N LEU A 43 -0.91 2.31 -8.24
CA LEU A 43 -0.49 3.70 -8.26
C LEU A 43 0.61 3.98 -9.29
N VAL A 44 1.44 2.99 -9.60
CA VAL A 44 2.53 3.07 -10.57
C VAL A 44 2.05 2.62 -11.96
N SER A 45 1.18 1.60 -12.05
CA SER A 45 0.63 1.14 -13.34
C SER A 45 -0.23 2.22 -14.00
N LEU A 46 -0.91 3.08 -13.21
CA LEU A 46 -1.66 4.24 -13.70
C LEU A 46 -0.82 5.23 -14.53
N PHE A 47 0.49 5.35 -14.30
CA PHE A 47 1.35 6.32 -14.99
C PHE A 47 2.24 5.72 -16.06
N PHE A 48 2.58 4.44 -15.92
CA PHE A 48 3.59 3.80 -16.75
C PHE A 48 3.06 2.57 -17.51
N GLY A 49 1.75 2.32 -17.47
CA GLY A 49 1.11 1.19 -18.14
C GLY A 49 1.51 -0.16 -17.55
N TYR A 50 1.44 -1.21 -18.38
CA TYR A 50 1.98 -2.56 -18.09
C TYR A 50 3.51 -2.56 -18.02
N LEU A 51 4.10 -1.83 -17.08
CA LEU A 51 5.47 -2.09 -16.69
C LEU A 51 5.53 -3.49 -16.04
N PRO A 52 6.68 -4.21 -16.14
CA PRO A 52 6.87 -5.54 -15.56
C PRO A 52 6.96 -5.53 -14.02
N PHE A 53 6.32 -4.55 -13.38
CA PHE A 53 6.30 -4.38 -11.94
C PHE A 53 5.00 -4.83 -11.30
N HIS A 54 4.03 -5.34 -12.07
CA HIS A 54 2.79 -5.93 -11.55
C HIS A 54 3.02 -7.38 -11.05
N GLY A 55 3.94 -7.54 -10.09
CA GLY A 55 4.27 -8.82 -9.48
C GLY A 55 5.12 -8.62 -8.22
N ILE A 56 5.27 -9.67 -7.41
CA ILE A 56 5.86 -9.59 -6.06
C ILE A 56 7.23 -8.88 -6.05
N LEU A 57 8.11 -9.19 -7.01
CA LEU A 57 9.43 -8.54 -7.11
C LEU A 57 9.33 -7.06 -7.50
N GLY A 58 8.44 -6.72 -8.42
CA GLY A 58 8.19 -5.33 -8.80
C GLY A 58 7.69 -4.51 -7.61
N TYR A 59 6.86 -5.12 -6.77
CA TYR A 59 6.32 -4.47 -5.58
C TYR A 59 7.41 -4.22 -4.54
N ILE A 60 8.31 -5.17 -4.33
CA ILE A 60 9.46 -4.99 -3.44
C ILE A 60 10.36 -3.84 -3.94
N ILE A 61 10.57 -3.74 -5.26
CA ILE A 61 11.39 -2.66 -5.86
C ILE A 61 10.69 -1.30 -5.67
N ILE A 62 9.39 -1.19 -5.93
CA ILE A 62 8.61 0.05 -5.76
C ILE A 62 8.52 0.44 -4.27
N ALA A 63 8.43 -0.54 -3.37
CA ALA A 63 8.37 -0.31 -1.94
C ALA A 63 9.60 0.42 -1.40
N LEU A 64 10.78 0.27 -2.01
CA LEU A 64 12.02 0.92 -1.56
C LEU A 64 11.90 2.46 -1.51
N PRO A 65 11.66 3.17 -2.63
CA PRO A 65 11.47 4.62 -2.59
C PRO A 65 10.17 5.03 -1.91
N TYR A 66 9.09 4.25 -2.06
CA TYR A 66 7.78 4.60 -1.50
C TYR A 66 7.79 4.60 0.05
N SER A 67 8.47 3.63 0.65
CA SER A 67 8.59 3.51 2.11
C SER A 67 9.36 4.66 2.77
N LEU A 68 10.25 5.35 2.05
CA LEU A 68 10.86 6.61 2.54
C LEU A 68 9.78 7.67 2.76
N GLY A 69 8.87 7.79 1.80
CA GLY A 69 7.70 8.67 1.90
C GLY A 69 6.79 8.29 3.07
N MET A 70 6.51 7.00 3.26
CA MET A 70 5.67 6.51 4.37
C MET A 70 6.34 6.73 5.73
N SER A 71 7.65 6.53 5.83
CA SER A 71 8.42 6.84 7.05
C SER A 71 8.35 8.33 7.37
N TYR A 72 8.49 9.21 6.37
CA TYR A 72 8.30 10.64 6.55
C TYR A 72 6.85 10.98 6.94
N ALA A 73 5.86 10.34 6.32
CA ALA A 73 4.45 10.56 6.61
C ALA A 73 4.08 10.21 8.06
N SER A 74 4.78 9.25 8.67
CA SER A 74 4.61 8.88 10.08
C SER A 74 4.96 10.01 11.07
N ARG A 75 5.53 11.12 10.61
CA ARG A 75 5.71 12.34 11.40
C ARG A 75 4.40 13.08 11.68
N PHE A 76 3.38 12.85 10.86
CA PHE A 76 2.15 13.62 10.88
C PHE A 76 1.01 12.86 11.56
N SER A 77 0.16 13.61 12.24
CA SER A 77 -1.04 13.12 12.91
C SER A 77 -2.24 13.93 12.42
N ILE A 78 -3.42 13.31 12.36
CA ILE A 78 -4.66 14.00 12.04
C ILE A 78 -5.40 14.24 13.35
N LEU A 79 -5.56 15.50 13.72
CA LEU A 79 -6.32 15.91 14.90
C LEU A 79 -7.67 16.46 14.51
N ARG A 80 -8.67 16.18 15.34
CA ARG A 80 -9.96 16.86 15.28
C ARG A 80 -9.79 18.31 15.76
N THR A 81 -10.42 19.24 15.07
CA THR A 81 -10.46 20.65 15.47
C THR A 81 -11.85 21.01 15.98
N ASP A 82 -11.90 21.83 17.03
CA ASP A 82 -13.16 22.32 17.60
C ASP A 82 -13.73 23.54 16.84
N LYS A 83 -12.94 24.15 15.95
CA LYS A 83 -13.33 25.30 15.12
C LYS A 83 -12.79 25.17 13.69
N GLY A 84 -13.66 25.35 12.69
CA GLY A 84 -13.30 25.33 11.26
C GLY A 84 -13.38 23.94 10.63
N PHE A 85 -12.53 23.68 9.63
CA PHE A 85 -12.46 22.38 8.95
C PHE A 85 -12.09 21.28 9.95
N PRO A 86 -12.85 20.17 10.04
CA PRO A 86 -12.88 19.29 11.22
C PRO A 86 -11.60 18.47 11.46
N LEU A 87 -10.64 18.50 10.53
CA LEU A 87 -9.41 17.72 10.58
C LEU A 87 -8.21 18.62 10.26
N LYS A 88 -7.16 18.55 11.08
CA LYS A 88 -5.90 19.28 10.88
C LYS A 88 -4.71 18.32 10.94
N PHE A 89 -3.78 18.48 10.00
CA PHE A 89 -2.47 17.83 10.10
C PHE A 89 -1.61 18.54 11.15
N GLU A 90 -1.26 17.79 12.18
CA GLU A 90 -0.26 18.15 13.16
C GLU A 90 1.07 17.46 12.82
N ASP A 91 2.12 18.26 12.81
CA ASP A 91 3.49 17.80 12.61
C ASP A 91 4.13 17.62 14.00
N SER A 92 4.49 16.39 14.36
CA SER A 92 5.14 16.08 15.64
C SER A 92 6.64 16.42 15.66
N GLY A 93 7.28 16.58 14.50
CA GLY A 93 8.74 16.73 14.36
C GLY A 93 9.52 15.41 14.33
N THR A 94 8.92 14.32 14.84
CA THR A 94 9.51 12.99 14.98
C THR A 94 8.80 11.99 14.07
N SER A 95 9.53 11.29 13.20
CA SER A 95 8.96 10.14 12.49
C SER A 95 8.83 8.98 13.48
N GLU A 96 7.60 8.48 13.69
CA GLU A 96 7.35 7.37 14.62
C GLU A 96 7.64 5.99 14.00
N VAL A 97 7.78 5.92 12.67
CA VAL A 97 8.11 4.71 11.92
C VAL A 97 9.39 4.96 11.13
N ASN A 98 10.49 4.28 11.50
CA ASN A 98 11.74 4.35 10.72
C ASN A 98 11.56 3.75 9.31
N TRP A 99 12.50 4.03 8.41
CA TRP A 99 12.41 3.57 7.02
C TRP A 99 12.35 2.04 6.89
N LYS A 100 13.16 1.30 7.66
CA LYS A 100 13.16 -0.17 7.66
C LYS A 100 11.78 -0.72 8.00
N ASN A 101 11.14 -0.16 9.01
CA ASN A 101 9.81 -0.56 9.44
C ASN A 101 8.73 -0.14 8.45
N ALA A 102 8.82 1.08 7.91
CA ALA A 102 7.92 1.55 6.86
C ALA A 102 8.00 0.62 5.63
N PHE A 103 9.19 0.17 5.25
CA PHE A 103 9.40 -0.78 4.16
C PHE A 103 8.71 -2.12 4.41
N CYS A 104 8.89 -2.71 5.61
CA CYS A 104 8.20 -3.94 5.98
C CYS A 104 6.67 -3.81 5.95
N VAL A 105 6.12 -2.70 6.46
CA VAL A 105 4.66 -2.46 6.45
C VAL A 105 4.14 -2.25 5.02
N THR A 106 4.88 -1.50 4.20
CA THR A 106 4.57 -1.27 2.79
C THR A 106 4.51 -2.59 2.03
N ILE A 107 5.51 -3.47 2.19
CA ILE A 107 5.51 -4.81 1.57
C ILE A 107 4.32 -5.63 2.06
N ALA A 108 4.03 -5.63 3.37
CA ALA A 108 2.89 -6.36 3.91
C ALA A 108 1.57 -5.90 3.26
N GLY A 109 1.39 -4.59 3.08
CA GLY A 109 0.23 -4.03 2.38
C GLY A 109 0.20 -4.43 0.90
N MET A 110 1.31 -4.29 0.17
CA MET A 110 1.37 -4.62 -1.26
C MET A 110 1.17 -6.11 -1.55
N LEU A 111 1.68 -7.02 -0.70
CA LEU A 111 1.41 -8.45 -0.79
C LEU A 111 -0.08 -8.76 -0.55
N SER A 112 -0.70 -8.06 0.40
CA SER A 112 -2.13 -8.20 0.69
C SER A 112 -3.00 -7.65 -0.44
N HIS A 113 -2.58 -6.55 -1.06
CA HIS A 113 -3.22 -5.99 -2.25
C HIS A 113 -3.19 -6.98 -3.40
N PHE A 114 -2.00 -7.47 -3.75
CA PHE A 114 -1.82 -8.48 -4.81
C PHE A 114 -2.74 -9.68 -4.62
N PHE A 115 -2.79 -10.19 -3.39
CA PHE A 115 -3.63 -11.32 -3.05
C PHE A 115 -5.10 -11.06 -3.39
N ILE A 116 -5.61 -9.88 -3.09
CA ILE A 116 -7.02 -9.56 -3.28
C ILE A 116 -7.30 -9.34 -4.77
N ASP A 117 -6.39 -8.71 -5.51
CA ASP A 117 -6.60 -8.53 -6.95
C ASP A 117 -6.63 -9.87 -7.69
N GLN A 118 -5.73 -10.78 -7.34
CA GLN A 118 -5.74 -12.16 -7.85
C GLN A 118 -7.07 -12.88 -7.62
N PHE A 119 -7.74 -12.64 -6.49
CA PHE A 119 -9.01 -13.31 -6.17
C PHE A 119 -10.26 -12.60 -6.69
N TYR A 120 -10.22 -11.28 -6.89
CA TYR A 120 -11.41 -10.47 -7.16
C TYR A 120 -11.44 -9.79 -8.54
N HIS A 121 -10.34 -9.80 -9.31
CA HIS A 121 -10.29 -9.21 -10.65
C HIS A 121 -10.55 -10.21 -11.80
N ASN A 122 -10.85 -11.49 -11.53
CA ASN A 122 -10.93 -12.53 -12.59
C ASN A 122 -9.69 -12.49 -13.50
N GLU A 123 -8.50 -12.28 -12.94
CA GLU A 123 -7.27 -12.39 -13.73
C GLU A 123 -7.17 -13.82 -14.26
N TRP A 124 -6.90 -13.96 -15.55
CA TRP A 124 -7.00 -15.25 -16.25
C TRP A 124 -5.90 -16.23 -15.86
N ASP A 125 -4.82 -15.75 -15.21
CA ASP A 125 -3.73 -16.54 -14.63
C ASP A 125 -3.14 -15.78 -13.42
N MET A 126 -2.73 -16.49 -12.35
CA MET A 126 -1.93 -15.92 -11.25
C MET A 126 -0.47 -15.83 -11.64
N GLU A 127 0.00 -14.60 -11.74
CA GLU A 127 1.37 -14.26 -12.09
C GLU A 127 2.28 -14.27 -10.85
N LEU A 128 2.73 -15.46 -10.43
CA LEU A 128 3.68 -15.57 -9.31
C LEU A 128 4.98 -14.82 -9.63
N PHE A 129 5.48 -15.00 -10.85
CA PHE A 129 6.63 -14.29 -11.38
C PHE A 129 6.41 -14.00 -12.87
N ARG A 130 5.96 -12.80 -13.21
CA ARG A 130 6.01 -12.29 -14.58
C ARG A 130 6.96 -11.11 -14.64
N SER A 131 8.14 -11.35 -15.20
CA SER A 131 9.13 -10.33 -15.50
C SER A 131 9.69 -10.58 -16.90
N ALA A 132 10.50 -9.64 -17.43
CA ALA A 132 11.20 -9.84 -18.69
C ALA A 132 12.13 -11.10 -18.71
N TRP A 133 12.32 -11.78 -17.57
CA TRP A 133 13.33 -12.82 -17.37
C TRP A 133 12.76 -14.17 -16.89
N PHE A 134 11.56 -14.19 -16.30
CA PHE A 134 10.91 -15.39 -15.77
C PHE A 134 9.40 -15.26 -15.92
N ASP A 135 8.77 -16.35 -16.37
CA ASP A 135 7.33 -16.46 -16.59
C ASP A 135 6.81 -17.70 -15.85
N ILE A 136 6.37 -17.50 -14.61
CA ILE A 136 5.71 -18.52 -13.78
C ILE A 136 4.29 -18.02 -13.53
N THR A 137 3.36 -18.55 -14.30
CA THR A 137 1.93 -18.28 -14.20
C THR A 137 1.17 -19.53 -13.76
N ILE A 138 0.08 -19.34 -13.01
CA ILE A 138 -0.83 -20.43 -12.65
C ILE A 138 -2.22 -20.11 -13.22
N PRO A 139 -2.77 -20.92 -14.14
CA PRO A 139 -4.01 -20.55 -14.79
C PRO A 139 -5.20 -20.34 -13.85
N HIS A 140 -6.08 -19.38 -14.16
CA HIS A 140 -7.26 -19.07 -13.36
C HIS A 140 -8.22 -20.25 -13.24
N THR A 141 -8.28 -21.12 -14.24
CA THR A 141 -8.96 -22.40 -14.11
C THR A 141 -8.40 -23.24 -12.97
N SER A 142 -7.07 -23.28 -12.83
CA SER A 142 -6.41 -23.94 -11.70
C SER A 142 -6.72 -23.24 -10.37
N MET A 143 -6.83 -21.91 -10.35
CA MET A 143 -7.21 -21.15 -9.16
C MET A 143 -8.68 -21.31 -8.74
N LEU A 144 -9.60 -21.34 -9.70
CA LEU A 144 -11.02 -21.64 -9.44
C LEU A 144 -11.20 -23.06 -8.93
N GLU A 145 -10.40 -24.01 -9.43
CA GLU A 145 -10.31 -25.35 -8.89
C GLU A 145 -9.78 -25.40 -7.44
N TRP A 146 -9.09 -24.35 -6.97
CA TRP A 146 -8.68 -24.21 -5.57
C TRP A 146 -9.74 -23.57 -4.67
N SER A 147 -10.64 -22.74 -5.21
CA SER A 147 -11.68 -22.03 -4.44
C SER A 147 -13.07 -22.68 -4.49
N GLY A 148 -13.28 -23.67 -5.35
CA GLY A 148 -14.56 -24.35 -5.52
C GLY A 148 -15.00 -25.14 -4.29
N ILE A 149 -15.95 -24.61 -3.52
CA ILE A 149 -16.72 -25.32 -2.48
C ILE A 149 -17.33 -26.64 -3.02
N ALA A 150 -17.57 -26.72 -4.34
CA ALA A 150 -18.12 -27.89 -5.02
C ALA A 150 -17.12 -29.05 -5.24
N TYR A 151 -15.82 -28.85 -5.04
CA TYR A 151 -14.79 -29.85 -5.37
C TYR A 151 -13.90 -30.29 -4.20
N HIS A 152 -14.01 -29.65 -3.04
CA HIS A 152 -13.27 -30.05 -1.85
C HIS A 152 -14.04 -31.12 -1.07
N GLN A 153 -13.56 -32.37 -1.10
CA GLN A 153 -13.87 -33.29 -0.02
C GLN A 153 -13.13 -32.79 1.24
N ILE A 154 -13.78 -31.94 2.03
CA ILE A 154 -13.24 -31.49 3.30
C ILE A 154 -13.15 -32.70 4.23
N SER A 155 -11.96 -33.28 4.34
CA SER A 155 -11.73 -34.39 5.27
C SER A 155 -11.54 -33.82 6.68
N PRO A 156 -11.95 -34.57 7.74
CA PRO A 156 -11.68 -34.17 9.11
C PRO A 156 -10.20 -33.89 9.40
N LEU A 157 -9.28 -34.55 8.69
CA LEU A 157 -7.84 -34.33 8.81
C LEU A 157 -7.41 -32.94 8.29
N MET A 158 -8.02 -32.45 7.20
CA MET A 158 -7.75 -31.10 6.69
C MET A 158 -8.22 -30.03 7.68
N ILE A 159 -9.42 -30.20 8.26
CA ILE A 159 -9.94 -29.29 9.29
C ILE A 159 -9.01 -29.27 10.51
N ILE A 160 -8.51 -30.43 10.95
CA ILE A 160 -7.55 -30.52 12.06
C ILE A 160 -6.23 -29.81 11.71
N GLY A 161 -5.73 -30.00 10.47
CA GLY A 161 -4.55 -29.29 9.96
C GLY A 161 -4.71 -27.77 9.98
N ASP A 162 -5.84 -27.27 9.48
CA ASP A 162 -6.17 -25.85 9.48
C ASP A 162 -6.28 -25.28 10.91
N ILE A 163 -6.91 -26.01 11.83
CA ILE A 163 -6.98 -25.63 13.24
C ILE A 163 -5.59 -25.56 13.87
N ILE A 164 -4.71 -26.53 13.59
CA ILE A 164 -3.32 -26.53 14.08
C ILE A 164 -2.55 -25.34 13.51
N ALA A 165 -2.71 -25.04 12.21
CA ALA A 165 -2.08 -23.88 11.59
C ALA A 165 -2.58 -22.57 12.24
N ILE A 166 -3.90 -22.36 12.30
CA ILE A 166 -4.57 -21.22 12.96
C ILE A 166 -4.08 -21.05 14.40
N THR A 167 -4.05 -22.14 15.17
CA THR A 167 -3.60 -22.13 16.56
C THR A 167 -2.13 -21.77 16.66
N THR A 168 -1.27 -22.33 15.80
CA THR A 168 0.16 -22.04 15.76
C THR A 168 0.41 -20.57 15.42
N ILE A 169 -0.37 -19.97 14.51
CA ILE A 169 -0.27 -18.55 14.18
C ILE A 169 -0.70 -17.70 15.38
N ILE A 170 -1.85 -17.99 15.99
CA ILE A 170 -2.34 -17.24 17.15
C ILE A 170 -1.32 -17.30 18.29
N LEU A 171 -0.75 -18.49 18.55
CA LEU A 171 0.30 -18.67 19.55
C LEU A 171 1.58 -17.92 19.17
N SER A 172 1.99 -17.96 17.91
CA SER A 172 3.15 -17.20 17.40
C SER A 172 2.97 -15.70 17.60
N LEU A 173 1.82 -15.16 17.23
CA LEU A 173 1.44 -13.76 17.44
C LEU A 173 1.42 -13.42 18.94
N TYR A 174 0.87 -14.31 19.77
CA TYR A 174 0.84 -14.13 21.22
C TYR A 174 2.25 -14.08 21.84
N TYR A 175 3.10 -15.07 21.58
CA TYR A 175 4.46 -15.12 22.13
C TYR A 175 5.33 -13.97 21.62
N PHE A 176 5.16 -13.60 20.36
CA PHE A 176 5.80 -12.44 19.76
C PHE A 176 5.41 -11.15 20.50
N SER A 177 4.12 -10.94 20.76
CA SER A 177 3.62 -9.77 21.50
C SER A 177 4.20 -9.66 22.92
N LYS A 178 4.52 -10.80 23.53
CA LYS A 178 5.11 -10.89 24.87
C LYS A 178 6.62 -10.70 24.91
N GLY A 179 7.29 -10.65 23.76
CA GLY A 179 8.73 -10.42 23.67
C GLY A 179 9.59 -11.66 23.86
N TYR A 180 9.01 -12.85 23.77
CA TYR A 180 9.76 -14.11 23.83
C TYR A 180 10.42 -14.40 22.48
N LYS A 181 11.48 -13.64 22.17
CA LYS A 181 12.16 -13.65 20.85
C LYS A 181 12.61 -15.06 20.44
N ASP A 182 13.07 -15.89 21.37
CA ASP A 182 13.57 -17.23 21.06
C ASP A 182 12.45 -18.27 20.90
N THR A 183 11.36 -18.16 21.67
CA THR A 183 10.15 -18.97 21.49
C THR A 183 9.45 -18.65 20.16
N PHE A 184 9.48 -17.37 19.76
CA PHE A 184 8.95 -16.95 18.47
C PHE A 184 9.78 -17.47 17.29
N LYS A 185 11.12 -17.38 17.36
CA LYS A 185 11.99 -18.00 16.34
C LYS A 185 11.72 -19.48 16.21
N LEU A 186 11.56 -20.19 17.33
CA LEU A 186 11.23 -21.61 17.35
C LEU A 186 9.87 -21.89 16.70
N LEU A 187 8.84 -21.09 17.00
CA LEU A 187 7.52 -21.20 16.38
C LEU A 187 7.55 -20.88 14.88
N LEU A 188 8.38 -19.93 14.44
CA LEU A 188 8.57 -19.59 13.04
C LEU A 188 9.29 -20.71 12.29
N ILE A 189 10.35 -21.26 12.89
CA ILE A 189 11.05 -22.43 12.36
C ILE A 189 10.09 -23.62 12.33
N ALA A 190 9.30 -23.85 13.37
CA ALA A 190 8.30 -24.92 13.41
C ALA A 190 7.20 -24.72 12.35
N THR A 191 6.76 -23.48 12.12
CA THR A 191 5.80 -23.13 11.06
C THR A 191 6.43 -23.36 9.68
N GLY A 192 7.66 -22.90 9.47
CA GLY A 192 8.41 -23.10 8.23
C GLY A 192 8.71 -24.58 7.96
N VAL A 193 9.07 -25.34 8.99
CA VAL A 193 9.28 -26.80 8.92
C VAL A 193 7.95 -27.49 8.67
N ALA A 194 6.85 -27.12 9.34
CA ALA A 194 5.53 -27.70 9.08
C ALA A 194 5.08 -27.43 7.64
N LEU A 195 5.24 -26.20 7.14
CA LEU A 195 4.96 -25.84 5.74
C LEU A 195 5.88 -26.59 4.77
N LEU A 196 7.18 -26.70 5.05
CA LEU A 196 8.14 -27.44 4.22
C LEU A 196 7.86 -28.95 4.23
N SER A 197 7.53 -29.51 5.39
CA SER A 197 7.13 -30.92 5.53
C SER A 197 5.83 -31.18 4.79
N LEU A 198 4.85 -30.29 4.87
CA LEU A 198 3.64 -30.37 4.07
C LEU A 198 3.97 -30.28 2.57
N LEU A 199 4.85 -29.37 2.14
CA LEU A 199 5.29 -29.27 0.74
C LEU A 199 6.03 -30.54 0.25
N LEU A 200 6.86 -31.16 1.09
CA LEU A 200 7.68 -32.31 0.70
C LEU A 200 6.96 -33.67 0.85
N ILE A 201 5.98 -33.78 1.75
CA ILE A 201 5.31 -35.05 2.10
C ILE A 201 3.90 -35.14 1.49
N SER A 202 3.21 -34.02 1.27
CA SER A 202 1.85 -33.97 0.71
C SER A 202 1.63 -34.68 -0.64
N PRO A 203 2.57 -34.72 -1.62
CA PRO A 203 2.22 -35.27 -2.93
C PRO A 203 2.13 -36.80 -2.88
N LEU A 204 2.70 -37.42 -1.84
CA LEU A 204 2.71 -38.85 -1.59
C LEU A 204 1.59 -39.32 -0.63
N THR A 205 0.98 -38.40 0.12
CA THR A 205 -0.01 -38.76 1.16
C THR A 205 -1.41 -38.21 0.94
N PHE A 206 -1.58 -37.09 0.23
CA PHE A 206 -2.86 -36.38 0.18
C PHE A 206 -3.49 -36.22 -1.22
N PHE A 207 -2.92 -36.85 -2.27
CA PHE A 207 -3.51 -36.88 -3.62
C PHE A 207 -3.99 -35.52 -4.18
N GLY A 208 -3.31 -34.42 -3.84
CA GLY A 208 -3.81 -33.09 -4.20
C GLY A 208 -2.71 -32.11 -4.56
N GLU A 209 -2.39 -31.99 -5.85
CA GLU A 209 -1.64 -30.85 -6.42
C GLU A 209 -2.25 -29.47 -6.05
N ARG A 210 -3.49 -29.47 -5.53
CA ARG A 210 -4.31 -28.30 -5.16
C ARG A 210 -4.09 -27.81 -3.72
N GLU A 211 -3.68 -28.68 -2.80
CA GLU A 211 -3.41 -28.29 -1.40
C GLU A 211 -2.14 -27.43 -1.31
N TYR A 212 -1.18 -27.68 -2.21
CA TYR A 212 0.04 -26.90 -2.41
C TYR A 212 -0.21 -25.42 -2.58
N ALA A 213 -1.16 -25.10 -3.45
CA ALA A 213 -1.47 -23.75 -3.80
C ALA A 213 -2.10 -23.00 -2.65
N VAL A 214 -3.06 -23.62 -1.96
CA VAL A 214 -3.68 -23.05 -0.75
C VAL A 214 -2.63 -22.83 0.35
N MET A 215 -1.68 -23.75 0.53
CA MET A 215 -0.61 -23.60 1.50
C MET A 215 0.38 -22.48 1.14
N ILE A 216 0.81 -22.39 -0.12
CA ILE A 216 1.67 -21.30 -0.62
C ILE A 216 0.92 -19.97 -0.45
N GLN A 217 -0.37 -19.94 -0.78
CA GLN A 217 -1.23 -18.78 -0.68
C GLN A 217 -1.37 -18.30 0.77
N ILE A 218 -1.71 -19.19 1.71
CA ILE A 218 -1.78 -18.86 3.14
C ILE A 218 -0.42 -18.36 3.65
N SER A 219 0.68 -19.01 3.23
CA SER A 219 2.03 -18.64 3.68
C SER A 219 2.49 -17.27 3.18
N ILE A 220 2.31 -16.99 1.89
CA ILE A 220 2.78 -15.76 1.27
C ILE A 220 1.83 -14.60 1.55
N TYR A 221 0.51 -14.82 1.52
CA TYR A 221 -0.44 -13.72 1.55
C TYR A 221 -1.03 -13.46 2.93
N ILE A 222 -1.08 -14.46 3.82
CA ILE A 222 -1.56 -14.28 5.20
C ILE A 222 -0.36 -14.22 6.16
N PHE A 223 0.53 -15.22 6.15
CA PHE A 223 1.60 -15.28 7.16
C PHE A 223 2.69 -14.24 6.97
N ALA A 224 3.18 -14.02 5.75
CA ALA A 224 4.21 -13.02 5.56
C ALA A 224 3.73 -11.60 5.93
N PRO A 225 2.53 -11.12 5.53
CA PRO A 225 2.01 -9.85 6.01
C PRO A 225 1.80 -9.78 7.52
N LEU A 226 1.21 -10.81 8.15
CA LEU A 226 1.05 -10.84 9.60
C LEU A 226 2.39 -10.80 10.33
N PHE A 227 3.39 -11.55 9.85
CA PHE A 227 4.73 -11.57 10.41
C PHE A 227 5.41 -10.20 10.29
N LEU A 228 5.35 -9.57 9.12
CA LEU A 228 5.95 -8.25 8.89
C LEU A 228 5.30 -7.18 9.78
N LEU A 229 3.97 -7.18 9.89
CA LEU A 229 3.24 -6.24 10.74
C LEU A 229 3.55 -6.47 12.22
N ALA A 230 3.62 -7.72 12.66
CA ALA A 230 4.03 -8.07 14.01
C ALA A 230 5.47 -7.58 14.26
N TYR A 231 6.42 -7.99 13.41
CA TYR A 231 7.83 -7.56 13.45
C TYR A 231 7.96 -6.06 13.68
N VAL A 232 7.28 -5.25 12.86
CA VAL A 232 7.31 -3.79 12.94
C VAL A 232 6.68 -3.27 14.23
N SER A 233 5.54 -3.82 14.63
CA SER A 233 4.89 -3.44 15.89
C SER A 233 5.84 -3.58 17.09
N ARG A 234 6.62 -4.66 17.12
CA ARG A 234 7.60 -4.88 18.19
C ARG A 234 8.83 -3.99 18.06
N ASP A 235 9.36 -3.83 16.85
CA ASP A 235 10.57 -3.03 16.66
C ASP A 235 10.36 -1.57 17.08
N ILE A 236 9.19 -0.99 16.76
CA ILE A 236 8.82 0.37 17.20
C ILE A 236 8.70 0.47 18.73
N GLN A 237 8.29 -0.61 19.41
CA GLN A 237 8.24 -0.66 20.88
C GLN A 237 9.62 -0.78 21.51
N ASP A 238 10.45 -1.67 20.98
CA ASP A 238 11.78 -1.94 21.53
C ASP A 238 12.75 -0.78 21.21
N HIS A 239 12.53 -0.09 20.10
CA HIS A 239 13.41 0.96 19.58
C HIS A 239 12.58 2.21 19.18
N PRO A 240 11.94 2.91 20.13
CA PRO A 240 11.19 4.12 19.83
C PRO A 240 12.10 5.22 19.32
N ILE A 241 11.61 6.01 18.37
CA ILE A 241 12.32 7.15 17.82
C ILE A 241 11.95 8.38 18.66
N GLU A 242 12.89 8.82 19.48
CA GLU A 242 12.67 9.94 20.41
C GLU A 242 13.18 11.28 19.85
N ALA A 243 14.17 11.23 18.95
CA ALA A 243 14.80 12.42 18.41
C ALA A 243 14.07 12.96 17.18
N PRO A 244 13.83 14.29 17.09
CA PRO A 244 13.30 14.92 15.88
C PRO A 244 14.15 14.60 14.65
N ASN A 245 13.50 14.53 13.49
CA ASN A 245 14.22 14.29 12.24
C ASN A 245 15.19 15.44 11.97
N GLU A 246 16.48 15.12 11.83
CA GLU A 246 17.49 16.11 11.48
C GLU A 246 17.18 16.75 10.11
N GLN A 247 17.21 18.09 10.10
CA GLN A 247 17.04 18.83 8.87
C GLN A 247 18.34 18.83 8.06
N LYS A 248 18.40 18.00 7.03
CA LYS A 248 19.55 17.93 6.11
C LYS A 248 19.57 19.05 5.07
N ILE A 249 18.41 19.60 4.72
CA ILE A 249 18.25 20.63 3.68
C ILE A 249 17.49 21.81 4.24
N GLU A 250 17.94 23.03 3.94
CA GLU A 250 17.25 24.26 4.32
C GLU A 250 15.79 24.27 3.81
N ARG A 251 14.82 24.55 4.68
CA ARG A 251 13.37 24.51 4.34
C ARG A 251 12.99 25.39 3.16
N LYS A 252 13.63 26.56 3.01
CA LYS A 252 13.41 27.44 1.86
C LYS A 252 13.85 26.79 0.54
N LYS A 253 15.00 26.13 0.51
CA LYS A 253 15.48 25.38 -0.66
C LYS A 253 14.58 24.19 -0.95
N LEU A 254 14.16 23.47 0.09
CA LEU A 254 13.26 22.33 -0.04
C LEU A 254 11.88 22.76 -0.56
N LEU A 255 11.37 23.93 -0.16
CA LEU A 255 10.13 24.50 -0.71
C LEU A 255 10.26 24.78 -2.22
N LEU A 256 11.38 25.32 -2.69
CA LEU A 256 11.61 25.53 -4.12
C LEU A 256 11.63 24.20 -4.90
N ILE A 257 12.24 23.16 -4.32
CA ILE A 257 12.24 21.81 -4.90
C ILE A 257 10.81 21.29 -4.98
N VAL A 258 10.04 21.38 -3.89
CA VAL A 258 8.65 20.91 -3.85
C VAL A 258 7.76 21.69 -4.82
N ALA A 259 7.94 23.01 -4.93
CA ALA A 259 7.24 23.82 -5.90
C ALA A 259 7.58 23.41 -7.34
N ALA A 260 8.86 23.17 -7.65
CA ALA A 260 9.30 22.70 -8.97
C ALA A 260 8.72 21.32 -9.31
N ILE A 261 8.74 20.37 -8.38
CA ILE A 261 8.16 19.05 -8.61
C ILE A 261 6.63 19.15 -8.76
N SER A 262 5.97 19.97 -7.95
CA SER A 262 4.51 20.18 -8.05
C SER A 262 4.12 20.78 -9.41
N THR A 263 4.91 21.74 -9.91
CA THR A 263 4.72 22.31 -11.26
C THR A 263 4.94 21.27 -12.34
N PHE A 264 6.02 20.50 -12.28
CA PHE A 264 6.29 19.43 -13.25
C PHE A 264 5.14 18.41 -13.29
N PHE A 265 4.71 17.97 -12.12
CA PHE A 265 3.60 17.04 -11.98
C PHE A 265 2.29 17.62 -12.52
N ALA A 266 1.98 18.88 -12.23
CA ALA A 266 0.80 19.55 -12.76
C ALA A 266 0.83 19.67 -14.29
N VAL A 267 1.98 20.04 -14.88
CA VAL A 267 2.16 20.10 -16.34
C VAL A 267 1.94 18.72 -16.97
N PHE A 268 2.54 17.68 -16.39
CA PHE A 268 2.34 16.31 -16.85
C PHE A 268 0.85 15.92 -16.84
N LEU A 269 0.15 16.19 -15.73
CA LEU A 269 -1.28 15.87 -15.62
C LEU A 269 -2.14 16.70 -16.57
N VAL A 270 -1.81 17.98 -16.80
CA VAL A 270 -2.49 18.81 -17.81
C VAL A 270 -2.35 18.18 -19.19
N LEU A 271 -1.17 17.72 -19.58
CA LEU A 271 -0.94 17.06 -20.87
C LEU A 271 -1.77 15.77 -20.97
N TYR A 272 -1.67 14.90 -19.97
CA TYR A 272 -2.41 13.63 -19.95
C TYR A 272 -3.93 13.84 -19.98
N ALA A 273 -4.45 14.74 -19.13
CA ALA A 273 -5.87 15.05 -19.08
C ALA A 273 -6.38 15.73 -20.36
N SER A 274 -5.54 16.53 -21.03
CA SER A 274 -5.86 17.10 -22.35
C SER A 274 -6.02 16.00 -23.40
N ILE A 275 -5.11 15.01 -23.42
CA ILE A 275 -5.22 13.85 -24.33
C ILE A 275 -6.50 13.08 -24.04
N ALA A 276 -6.81 12.75 -22.78
CA ALA A 276 -8.04 12.06 -22.43
C ALA A 276 -9.31 12.86 -22.79
N THR A 277 -9.28 14.19 -22.69
CA THR A 277 -10.44 15.05 -22.98
C THR A 277 -10.71 15.16 -24.47
N PHE A 278 -9.66 15.47 -25.26
CA PHE A 278 -9.78 15.83 -26.67
C PHE A 278 -9.51 14.68 -27.64
N MET A 279 -8.87 13.61 -27.18
CA MET A 279 -8.55 12.42 -27.96
C MET A 279 -8.93 11.15 -27.17
N PRO A 280 -10.21 11.00 -26.73
CA PRO A 280 -10.63 9.84 -25.96
C PRO A 280 -10.43 8.53 -26.71
N ASP A 281 -10.56 8.52 -28.05
CA ASP A 281 -10.34 7.34 -28.89
C ASP A 281 -8.92 6.78 -28.76
N PHE A 282 -7.91 7.66 -28.77
CA PHE A 282 -6.51 7.27 -28.59
C PHE A 282 -6.28 6.60 -27.24
N VAL A 283 -6.91 7.13 -26.18
CA VAL A 283 -6.80 6.56 -24.84
C VAL A 283 -7.59 5.24 -24.74
N GLY A 284 -8.78 5.17 -25.34
CA GLY A 284 -9.58 3.94 -25.43
C GLY A 284 -8.82 2.81 -26.14
N ASP A 285 -8.15 3.12 -27.24
CA ASP A 285 -7.28 2.18 -27.96
C ASP A 285 -6.13 1.66 -27.08
N MET A 286 -5.51 2.53 -26.26
CA MET A 286 -4.46 2.11 -25.31
C MET A 286 -4.98 1.14 -24.24
N TYR A 287 -6.25 1.25 -23.85
CA TYR A 287 -6.90 0.36 -22.88
C TYR A 287 -7.60 -0.83 -23.53
N GLY A 288 -7.66 -0.90 -24.87
CA GLY A 288 -8.31 -1.99 -25.61
C GLY A 288 -9.84 -1.92 -25.60
N ASP A 289 -10.43 -0.77 -25.29
CA ASP A 289 -11.89 -0.56 -25.28
C ASP A 289 -12.26 0.81 -25.85
N THR A 290 -12.90 0.79 -27.01
CA THR A 290 -13.42 1.97 -27.73
C THR A 290 -14.95 2.01 -27.77
N SER A 291 -15.61 1.33 -26.84
CA SER A 291 -17.06 1.45 -26.70
C SER A 291 -17.48 2.92 -26.43
N PRO A 292 -18.63 3.37 -26.96
CA PRO A 292 -19.11 4.73 -26.75
C PRO A 292 -19.20 5.14 -25.27
N GLU A 293 -19.58 4.20 -24.40
CA GLU A 293 -19.66 4.38 -22.95
C GLU A 293 -18.28 4.66 -22.33
N THR A 294 -17.26 3.88 -22.73
CA THR A 294 -15.88 4.03 -22.26
C THR A 294 -15.28 5.34 -22.75
N LEU A 295 -15.44 5.68 -24.02
CA LEU A 295 -14.96 6.94 -24.59
C LEU A 295 -15.59 8.18 -23.92
N THR A 296 -16.90 8.11 -23.66
CA THR A 296 -17.62 9.16 -22.92
C THR A 296 -17.05 9.30 -21.51
N SER A 297 -16.82 8.17 -20.83
CA SER A 297 -16.25 8.15 -19.48
C SER A 297 -14.84 8.76 -19.46
N ILE A 298 -13.98 8.35 -20.40
CA ILE A 298 -12.61 8.89 -20.56
C ILE A 298 -12.65 10.41 -20.73
N SER A 299 -13.51 10.94 -21.60
CA SER A 299 -13.60 12.38 -21.86
C SER A 299 -14.12 13.17 -20.63
N VAL A 300 -15.12 12.63 -19.92
CA VAL A 300 -15.66 13.24 -18.69
C VAL A 300 -14.59 13.27 -17.59
N PHE A 301 -13.93 12.15 -17.31
CA PHE A 301 -12.85 12.11 -16.32
C PHE A 301 -11.65 12.95 -16.74
N GLY A 302 -11.30 12.95 -18.03
CA GLY A 302 -10.28 13.82 -18.59
C GLY A 302 -10.56 15.30 -18.30
N THR A 303 -11.81 15.75 -18.49
CA THR A 303 -12.21 17.14 -18.23
C THR A 303 -12.07 17.49 -16.75
N ILE A 304 -12.51 16.61 -15.85
CA ILE A 304 -12.38 16.79 -14.40
C ILE A 304 -10.91 16.91 -14.01
N TYR A 305 -10.06 15.99 -14.49
CA TYR A 305 -8.64 16.01 -14.22
C TYR A 305 -7.94 17.23 -14.81
N LEU A 306 -8.38 17.72 -15.97
CA LEU A 306 -7.81 18.91 -16.59
C LEU A 306 -8.03 20.14 -15.70
N ILE A 307 -9.24 20.32 -15.16
CA ILE A 307 -9.56 21.40 -14.22
C ILE A 307 -8.71 21.30 -12.95
N ILE A 308 -8.64 20.12 -12.34
CA ILE A 308 -7.82 19.87 -11.14
C ILE A 308 -6.35 20.19 -11.42
N SER A 309 -5.82 19.77 -12.58
CA SER A 309 -4.41 19.93 -12.93
C SER A 309 -4.05 21.37 -13.26
N LEU A 310 -4.94 22.12 -13.90
CA LEU A 310 -4.77 23.56 -14.12
C LEU A 310 -4.77 24.33 -12.80
N LEU A 311 -5.67 24.01 -11.86
CA LEU A 311 -5.68 24.60 -10.54
C LEU A 311 -4.41 24.24 -9.75
N LEU A 312 -3.93 23.00 -9.89
CA LEU A 312 -2.68 22.56 -9.26
C LEU A 312 -1.48 23.30 -9.85
N LEU A 313 -1.48 23.57 -11.17
CA LEU A 313 -0.44 24.34 -11.83
C LEU A 313 -0.38 25.77 -11.31
N VAL A 314 -1.54 26.44 -11.23
CA VAL A 314 -1.66 27.79 -10.64
C VAL A 314 -1.20 27.80 -9.19
N GLY A 315 -1.65 26.81 -8.40
CA GLY A 315 -1.21 26.64 -7.02
C GLY A 315 0.30 26.46 -6.89
N SER A 316 0.89 25.62 -7.75
CA SER A 316 2.32 25.31 -7.74
C SER A 316 3.18 26.51 -8.12
N ILE A 317 2.77 27.31 -9.11
CA ILE A 317 3.41 28.58 -9.44
C ILE A 317 3.33 29.54 -8.23
N GLY A 318 2.17 29.61 -7.58
CA GLY A 318 1.98 30.42 -6.38
C GLY A 318 2.83 30.00 -5.17
N LEU A 319 3.34 28.75 -5.12
CA LEU A 319 4.29 28.32 -4.09
C LEU A 319 5.64 29.04 -4.22
N PHE A 320 6.12 29.31 -5.45
CA PHE A 320 7.34 30.10 -5.65
C PHE A 320 7.20 31.53 -5.15
N LEU A 321 5.99 32.07 -5.28
CA LEU A 321 5.59 33.39 -4.79
C LEU A 321 5.17 33.37 -3.31
N LYS A 322 5.26 32.22 -2.63
CA LYS A 322 4.88 32.02 -1.21
C LYS A 322 3.47 32.49 -0.87
N LEU A 323 2.54 32.43 -1.83
CA LEU A 323 1.16 32.85 -1.62
C LEU A 323 0.43 31.87 -0.69
N LYS A 324 -0.09 32.39 0.43
CA LYS A 324 -0.79 31.59 1.45
C LYS A 324 -1.96 30.79 0.89
N ILE A 325 -2.75 31.39 -0.01
CA ILE A 325 -3.89 30.72 -0.64
C ILE A 325 -3.44 29.56 -1.53
N CYS A 326 -2.34 29.74 -2.28
CA CYS A 326 -1.78 28.73 -3.17
C CYS A 326 -1.24 27.52 -2.40
N ARG A 327 -0.67 27.73 -1.19
CA ARG A 327 -0.31 26.63 -0.29
C ARG A 327 -1.50 25.74 0.04
N TYR A 328 -2.62 26.32 0.47
CA TYR A 328 -3.81 25.54 0.80
C TYR A 328 -4.44 24.88 -0.42
N LEU A 329 -4.41 25.56 -1.58
CA LEU A 329 -4.87 25.01 -2.84
C LEU A 329 -4.06 23.76 -3.23
N VAL A 330 -2.72 23.83 -3.21
CA VAL A 330 -1.87 22.67 -3.51
C VAL A 330 -2.10 21.55 -2.50
N ILE A 331 -2.21 21.84 -1.19
CA ILE A 331 -2.54 20.82 -0.19
C ILE A 331 -3.85 20.11 -0.55
N ALA A 332 -4.92 20.85 -0.83
CA ALA A 332 -6.24 20.27 -1.12
C ALA A 332 -6.22 19.40 -2.37
N LEU A 333 -5.62 19.90 -3.46
CA LEU A 333 -5.55 19.19 -4.73
C LEU A 333 -4.62 17.97 -4.63
N SER A 334 -3.46 18.10 -3.99
CA SER A 334 -2.58 16.97 -3.73
C SER A 334 -3.23 15.90 -2.86
N LEU A 335 -4.08 16.27 -1.89
CA LEU A 335 -4.87 15.32 -1.10
C LEU A 335 -5.96 14.62 -1.93
N SER A 336 -6.61 15.31 -2.87
CA SER A 336 -7.54 14.66 -3.80
C SER A 336 -6.83 13.68 -4.74
N LEU A 337 -5.54 13.91 -4.98
CA LEU A 337 -4.66 13.08 -5.79
C LEU A 337 -3.80 12.13 -4.94
N THR A 338 -4.16 11.92 -3.65
CA THR A 338 -3.42 11.07 -2.69
C THR A 338 -3.23 9.66 -3.21
N ILE A 339 -4.14 9.18 -4.08
CA ILE A 339 -4.01 7.88 -4.74
C ILE A 339 -2.60 7.75 -5.30
N PHE A 340 -2.02 8.76 -5.95
CA PHE A 340 -0.68 8.66 -6.54
C PHE A 340 0.51 8.64 -5.56
N GLY A 341 0.27 8.65 -4.24
CA GLY A 341 1.27 8.53 -3.19
C GLY A 341 2.20 9.74 -3.03
N PHE A 342 2.88 10.16 -4.09
CA PHE A 342 3.75 11.33 -4.12
C PHE A 342 3.02 12.65 -3.79
N PRO A 343 1.77 12.90 -4.25
CA PRO A 343 1.00 14.08 -3.84
C PRO A 343 0.77 14.14 -2.32
N LEU A 344 0.64 13.01 -1.63
CA LEU A 344 0.56 13.00 -0.17
C LEU A 344 1.80 13.64 0.46
N LEU A 345 2.99 13.35 -0.05
CA LEU A 345 4.24 13.92 0.48
C LEU A 345 4.31 15.44 0.27
N ILE A 346 3.82 15.94 -0.87
CA ILE A 346 3.68 17.40 -1.10
C ILE A 346 2.75 18.00 -0.04
N ALA A 347 1.57 17.42 0.15
CA ALA A 347 0.58 17.92 1.10
C ALA A 347 1.12 17.92 2.54
N LEU A 348 1.83 16.86 2.94
CA LEU A 348 2.43 16.75 4.27
C LEU A 348 3.58 17.73 4.47
N PHE A 349 4.48 17.87 3.48
CA PHE A 349 5.56 18.86 3.52
C PHE A 349 5.03 20.28 3.70
N LEU A 350 4.01 20.66 2.92
CA LEU A 350 3.37 21.97 3.05
C LEU A 350 2.66 22.16 4.40
N ASN A 351 2.50 21.11 5.21
CA ASN A 351 1.97 21.16 6.57
C ASN A 351 3.03 21.11 7.67
N GLU A 352 4.32 21.04 7.34
CA GLU A 352 5.39 21.11 8.34
C GLU A 352 5.32 22.40 9.17
N LYS A 353 5.66 22.29 10.46
CA LYS A 353 5.72 23.42 11.40
C LYS A 353 6.65 24.53 10.90
N ASP A 354 7.77 24.18 10.28
CA ASP A 354 8.77 25.14 9.81
C ASP A 354 8.44 25.75 8.45
N ILE A 355 7.53 25.13 7.69
CA ILE A 355 7.09 25.60 6.38
C ILE A 355 5.94 26.59 6.51
N LYS A 356 5.01 26.34 7.44
CA LYS A 356 3.86 27.21 7.72
C LYS A 356 4.23 28.71 7.82
N PRO A 357 5.24 29.13 8.62
CA PRO A 357 5.60 30.53 8.79
C PRO A 357 6.14 31.21 7.53
N ILE A 358 6.66 30.44 6.56
CA ILE A 358 7.17 31.00 5.29
C ILE A 358 6.04 31.68 4.50
N PHE A 359 4.80 31.22 4.68
CA PHE A 359 3.60 31.74 4.02
C PHE A 359 2.79 32.72 4.88
N GLU A 360 3.28 33.05 6.09
CA GLU A 360 2.62 33.96 7.03
C GLU A 360 3.34 35.30 7.17
N ARG A 361 4.52 35.44 6.55
CA ARG A 361 5.43 36.59 6.73
C ARG A 361 5.38 37.63 5.60
N GLU A 362 4.44 37.54 4.67
CA GLU A 362 4.25 38.52 3.59
C GLU A 362 2.81 39.04 3.58
#